data_AF-A0A836W4D3-F1
#
_entry.id   AF-A0A836W4D3-F1
#
_cell.length_a   1.000
_cell.length_b   1.000
_cell.length_c   1.000
_cell.angle_alpha   90.00
_cell.angle_beta   90.00
_cell.angle_gamma   90.00
#
_symmetry.space_group_name_H-M   'P 1'
#
loop_
_entity.id
_entity.type
_entity.pdbx_description
1 polymer ?
#
loop_
_entity_poly.entity_id
_entity_poly.type
_entity_poly.pdbx_seq_one_letter_code
_entity_poly.pdbx_strand_id
1 'polypeptide(L)' 'TDPNHRTYYWLTGKKMILDNGNDVDDLVVMQRKVSITPIHYDLTNYDFLEELKSWNLKLPGTKQS' A
#
# COMPACT_ATOMS: atom_id res chain seq x y z
N THR A 1 -25.38 19.38 -9.46
CA THR A 1 -24.42 20.48 -9.70
C THR A 1 -24.40 21.34 -8.47
N ASP A 2 -23.23 21.56 -7.86
CA ASP A 2 -23.08 22.38 -6.64
C ASP A 2 -23.58 23.83 -6.92
N PRO A 3 -24.34 24.46 -5.99
CA PRO A 3 -24.80 25.85 -6.10
C PRO A 3 -23.69 26.89 -6.34
N ASN A 4 -22.45 26.58 -5.98
CA ASN A 4 -21.26 27.44 -6.05
C ASN A 4 -20.40 27.21 -7.29
N HIS A 5 -20.88 26.43 -8.29
CA HIS A 5 -20.19 26.21 -9.57
C HIS A 5 -18.74 25.68 -9.46
N ARG A 6 -18.42 24.97 -8.39
CA ARG A 6 -17.11 24.32 -8.23
C ARG A 6 -17.12 22.94 -8.88
N THR A 7 -16.07 22.63 -9.64
CA THR A 7 -15.88 21.30 -10.21
C THR A 7 -15.35 20.36 -9.13
N TYR A 8 -16.08 19.28 -8.87
CA TYR A 8 -15.66 18.23 -7.94
C TYR A 8 -15.29 16.98 -8.72
N TYR A 9 -14.13 16.43 -8.41
CA TYR A 9 -13.66 15.17 -8.95
C TYR A 9 -13.74 14.12 -7.84
N TRP A 10 -14.37 13.00 -8.15
CA TRP A 10 -14.40 11.83 -7.27
C TRP A 10 -13.50 10.77 -7.87
N LEU A 11 -12.66 10.17 -7.03
CA LEU A 11 -11.94 8.96 -7.41
C LEU A 11 -12.98 7.84 -7.52
N THR A 12 -13.17 7.34 -8.74
CA THR A 12 -14.01 6.18 -9.01
C THR A 12 -13.12 5.00 -9.39
N GLY A 13 -13.52 3.79 -9.00
CA GLY A 13 -12.80 2.58 -9.32
C GLY A 13 -13.64 1.36 -8.94
N LYS A 14 -13.45 0.26 -9.67
CA LYS A 14 -13.95 -1.05 -9.27
C LYS A 14 -12.80 -1.83 -8.67
N LYS A 15 -13.01 -2.41 -7.49
CA LYS A 15 -12.04 -3.33 -6.89
C LYS A 15 -11.95 -4.56 -7.79
N MET A 16 -10.79 -4.77 -8.40
CA MET A 16 -10.48 -6.04 -9.08
C MET A 16 -9.80 -6.94 -8.06
N ILE A 17 -10.31 -8.17 -7.92
CA ILE A 17 -9.61 -9.21 -7.15
C ILE A 17 -8.43 -9.65 -8.01
N LEU A 18 -7.27 -9.05 -7.77
CA LEU A 18 -6.03 -9.36 -8.48
C LEU A 18 -5.22 -10.46 -7.77
N ASP A 19 -5.52 -10.68 -6.49
CA ASP A 19 -4.82 -11.66 -5.66
C ASP A 19 -5.69 -12.92 -5.48
N ASN A 20 -5.14 -14.04 -5.94
CA ASN A 20 -5.78 -15.36 -5.85
C ASN A 20 -5.27 -16.16 -4.63
N GLY A 21 -4.49 -15.52 -3.74
CA GLY A 21 -4.02 -16.16 -2.51
C GLY A 21 -5.18 -16.57 -1.61
N ASN A 22 -5.17 -17.79 -1.08
CA ASN A 22 -6.25 -18.33 -0.23
C ASN A 22 -6.39 -17.64 1.15
N ASP A 23 -5.56 -16.63 1.45
CA ASP A 23 -5.49 -15.93 2.74
C ASP A 23 -5.84 -14.43 2.64
N VAL A 24 -6.55 -14.04 1.57
CA VAL A 24 -7.02 -12.67 1.38
C VAL A 24 -8.34 -12.45 2.13
N ASP A 25 -8.46 -11.33 2.84
CA ASP A 25 -9.62 -10.96 3.65
C ASP A 25 -10.94 -10.96 2.86
N ASP A 26 -10.91 -10.45 1.62
CA ASP A 26 -12.06 -10.46 0.71
C ASP A 26 -12.61 -11.87 0.49
N LEU A 27 -11.74 -12.87 0.30
CA LEU A 27 -12.15 -14.25 0.06
C LEU A 27 -12.78 -14.85 1.32
N VAL A 28 -12.27 -14.52 2.50
CA VAL A 28 -12.83 -14.96 3.80
C VAL A 28 -14.23 -14.39 4.00
N VAL A 29 -14.44 -13.11 3.69
CA VAL A 29 -15.75 -12.45 3.78
C VAL A 29 -16.73 -13.04 2.75
N MET A 30 -16.29 -13.28 1.51
CA MET A 30 -17.11 -13.94 0.48
C MET A 30 -17.56 -15.36 0.89
N GLN A 31 -16.77 -16.05 1.71
CA GLN A 31 -17.09 -17.36 2.27
C GLN A 31 -17.97 -17.32 3.52
N ARG A 32 -18.54 -16.17 3.89
CA ARG A 32 -19.36 -15.97 5.10
C ARG A 32 -18.62 -16.28 6.41
N LYS A 33 -17.31 -15.98 6.45
CA LYS A 33 -16.46 -16.12 7.64
C LYS A 33 -16.02 -14.74 8.15
N VAL A 34 -15.51 -14.70 9.38
CA VAL A 34 -14.90 -13.49 9.97
C VAL A 34 -13.41 -13.48 9.62
N SER A 35 -12.90 -12.35 9.14
CA SER A 35 -11.47 -12.11 8.92
C SER A 35 -10.90 -11.25 10.04
N ILE A 36 -9.71 -11.60 10.55
CA ILE A 36 -8.96 -10.83 11.53
C ILE A 36 -7.56 -10.62 10.98
N THR A 37 -7.23 -9.39 10.62
CA THR A 37 -5.92 -9.02 10.06
C THR A 37 -5.17 -8.13 11.06
N PRO A 38 -4.15 -8.64 11.76
CA PRO A 38 -3.30 -7.83 12.63
C PRO A 38 -2.58 -6.75 11.81
N ILE A 39 -2.68 -5.50 12.24
CA ILE A 39 -2.01 -4.37 11.58
C ILE A 39 -0.71 -4.03 12.29
N HIS A 40 0.35 -3.78 11.52
CA HIS A 40 1.57 -3.14 12.01
C HIS A 40 1.43 -1.63 11.85
N TYR A 41 1.67 -0.87 12.93
CA TYR A 41 1.64 0.60 12.89
C TYR A 41 2.98 1.18 12.43
N ASP A 42 4.07 0.45 12.67
CA ASP A 42 5.39 0.80 12.16
C ASP A 42 5.45 0.43 10.68
N LEU A 43 5.63 1.44 9.84
CA LEU A 43 5.69 1.30 8.39
C LEU A 43 7.11 0.98 7.89
N THR A 44 8.08 0.84 8.80
CA THR A 44 9.46 0.49 8.46
C THR A 44 9.53 -0.98 8.05
N ASN A 45 9.87 -1.24 6.79
CA ASN A 45 10.19 -2.59 6.32
C ASN A 45 11.64 -2.93 6.70
N TYR A 46 11.83 -3.52 7.88
CA TYR A 46 13.15 -3.86 8.42
C TYR A 46 13.89 -4.91 7.58
N ASP A 47 13.17 -5.90 7.03
CA ASP A 47 13.76 -6.97 6.23
C ASP A 47 14.42 -6.44 4.96
N PHE A 48 13.86 -5.36 4.40
CA PHE A 48 14.39 -4.72 3.20
C PHE A 48 15.64 -3.85 3.46
N LEU A 49 15.98 -3.54 4.71
CA LEU A 49 17.09 -2.62 5.03
C LEU A 49 18.44 -3.15 4.55
N GLU A 50 18.69 -4.46 4.66
CA GLU A 50 19.97 -5.05 4.23
C GLU A 50 20.13 -4.99 2.71
N GLU A 51 19.04 -5.26 1.97
CA GLU A 51 19.04 -5.09 0.52
C GLU A 51 19.27 -3.63 0.15
N LEU A 52 18.56 -2.70 0.78
CA LEU A 52 18.68 -1.27 0.51
C LEU A 52 20.11 -0.75 0.74
N LYS A 53 20.79 -1.22 1.79
CA LYS A 53 22.20 -0.87 2.07
C LYS A 53 23.15 -1.34 0.97
N SER A 54 22.84 -2.46 0.32
CA SER A 54 23.66 -2.98 -0.77
C SER A 54 23.53 -2.17 -2.07
N TRP A 55 22.53 -1.30 -2.17
CA TRP A 55 22.32 -0.47 -3.35
C TRP A 55 23.40 0.62 -3.43
N ASN A 56 24.05 0.73 -4.59
CA ASN A 56 25.05 1.78 -4.84
C ASN A 56 24.37 3.14 -5.12
N LEU A 57 23.77 3.71 -4.08
CA LEU A 57 23.02 4.96 -4.15
C LEU A 57 24.00 6.15 -4.19
N LYS A 58 23.97 6.90 -5.30
CA LYS A 58 24.66 8.19 -5.38
C LYS A 58 23.78 9.25 -4.74
N LEU A 59 23.99 9.50 -3.46
CA LEU A 59 23.27 10.54 -2.74
C LEU A 59 23.89 11.92 -3.04
N PRO A 60 23.10 12.89 -3.57
CA PRO A 60 23.60 14.24 -3.81
C PRO A 60 23.93 14.92 -2.46
N GLY A 61 25.16 15.42 -2.32
CA GLY A 61 25.60 16.17 -1.13
C GLY A 61 26.61 15.46 -0.22
N THR A 62 27.00 14.21 -0.51
CA THR A 62 28.11 13.56 0.20
C THR A 62 29.45 14.04 -0.36
N LYS A 63 30.22 14.81 0.43
CA LYS A 63 31.65 15.01 0.11
C LYS A 63 32.34 13.66 0.33
N GLN A 64 32.72 13.02 -0.77
CA GLN A 64 33.70 11.93 -0.70
C GLN A 64 35.01 12.56 -0.21
N SER A 65 35.51 12.09 0.93
CA SER A 65 36.87 12.37 1.39
C SER A 65 37.86 11.43 0.73
#